data_AF-A0A9W5F097-F1
#
_entry.id   AF-A0A9W5F097-F1
#
_cell.length_a   1.000
_cell.length_b   1.000
_cell.length_c   1.000
_cell.angle_alpha   90.00
_cell.angle_beta   90.00
_cell.angle_gamma   90.00
#
_symmetry.space_group_name_H-M   'P 1'
#
loop_
_entity.id
_entity.type
_entity.pdbx_description
1 polymer ?
#
loop_
_entity_poly.entity_id
_entity_poly.type
_entity_poly.pdbx_seq_one_letter_code
_entity_poly.pdbx_strand_id
1 'polypeptide(L)'
;MMTFDELCAKHPRLLRPKFHFMCHEGWIGILDAYFEVVDREMPEGAVYQIGQIKEKLGTLRIYDSSYGETWASVKAVTEAHRLAEARSYHTCEYCGLPGVWSSRRGYLTTVCADHAVVDGYRAEPVESESYTYRDDAGVWHRYDPDDDAFVTSEPPEWAR
;
A
#
# COMPACT_ATOMS: atom_id res chain seq x y z
N MET A 1 16.91 5.15 7.01
CA MET A 1 15.52 4.99 6.51
C MET A 1 14.87 6.36 6.64
N MET A 2 14.10 6.79 5.64
CA MET A 2 13.33 8.02 5.71
C MET A 2 12.30 7.93 6.84
N THR A 3 12.04 9.03 7.55
CA THR A 3 11.05 9.14 8.63
C THR A 3 9.72 9.70 8.11
N PHE A 4 8.63 9.56 8.88
CA PHE A 4 7.33 10.14 8.51
C PHE A 4 7.36 11.67 8.43
N ASP A 5 8.16 12.33 9.26
CA ASP A 5 8.32 13.79 9.21
C ASP A 5 9.04 14.22 7.93
N GLU A 6 10.07 13.49 7.50
CA GLU A 6 10.72 13.70 6.21
C GLU A 6 9.74 13.45 5.05
N LEU A 7 8.87 12.43 5.16
CA LEU A 7 7.85 12.13 4.13
C LEU A 7 6.86 13.28 3.98
N CYS A 8 6.38 13.82 5.11
CA CYS A 8 5.52 15.00 5.12
C CYS A 8 6.24 16.22 4.52
N ALA A 9 7.53 16.41 4.82
CA ALA A 9 8.32 17.51 4.28
C ALA A 9 8.58 17.38 2.77
N LYS A 10 8.70 16.14 2.25
CA LYS A 10 8.86 15.86 0.82
C LYS A 10 7.57 16.10 0.03
N HIS A 11 6.40 15.78 0.60
CA HIS A 11 5.09 15.93 -0.06
C HIS A 11 4.18 16.95 0.66
N PRO A 12 4.58 18.23 0.80
CA PRO A 12 3.84 19.22 1.59
C PRO A 12 2.50 19.62 0.96
N ARG A 13 2.28 19.31 -0.32
CA ARG A 13 0.99 19.51 -1.01
C ARG A 13 -0.05 18.47 -0.61
N LEU A 14 0.38 17.25 -0.30
CA LEU A 14 -0.49 16.09 -0.05
C LEU A 14 -0.61 15.79 1.45
N LEU A 15 0.46 16.05 2.21
CA LEU A 15 0.56 15.75 3.63
C LEU A 15 0.76 17.04 4.42
N ARG A 16 -0.08 17.24 5.44
CA ARG A 16 0.15 18.29 6.43
C ARG A 16 1.36 17.92 7.32
N PRO A 17 2.09 18.91 7.86
CA PRO A 17 3.11 18.65 8.87
C PRO A 17 2.56 17.82 10.02
N LYS A 18 3.33 16.81 10.47
CA LYS A 18 2.92 15.87 11.53
C LYS A 18 1.61 15.13 11.21
N PHE A 19 1.41 14.74 9.95
CA PHE A 19 0.34 13.82 9.59
C PHE A 19 0.44 12.55 10.45
N HIS A 20 -0.69 12.04 10.92
CA HIS A 20 -0.70 10.86 11.79
C HIS A 20 -0.79 9.58 10.94
N PHE A 21 0.32 8.85 10.88
CA PHE A 21 0.38 7.54 10.25
C PHE A 21 0.02 6.46 11.26
N MET A 22 -0.92 5.59 10.89
CA MET A 22 -1.32 4.44 11.70
C MET A 22 -0.74 3.14 11.13
N CYS A 23 0.51 3.21 10.68
CA CYS A 23 1.31 2.09 10.16
C CYS A 23 2.77 2.31 10.57
N HIS A 24 3.61 1.31 10.36
CA HIS A 24 5.04 1.39 10.69
C HIS A 24 5.88 1.94 9.52
N GLU A 25 7.09 2.39 9.84
CA GLU A 25 7.96 3.16 8.94
C GLU A 25 8.51 2.34 7.75
N GLY A 26 8.48 1.01 7.82
CA GLY A 26 8.92 0.14 6.74
C GLY A 26 8.13 0.32 5.44
N TRP A 27 6.94 0.92 5.50
CA TRP A 27 6.15 1.24 4.31
C TRP A 27 6.32 2.68 3.80
N ILE A 28 7.25 3.47 4.37
CA ILE A 28 7.50 4.84 3.91
C ILE A 28 7.91 4.88 2.44
N GLY A 29 8.75 3.95 1.98
CA GLY A 29 9.13 3.89 0.56
C GLY A 29 7.96 3.60 -0.39
N ILE A 30 6.99 2.82 0.07
CA ILE A 30 5.75 2.53 -0.70
C ILE A 30 4.90 3.79 -0.80
N LEU A 31 4.72 4.49 0.33
CA LEU A 31 3.97 5.73 0.40
C LEU A 31 4.62 6.84 -0.44
N ASP A 32 5.95 6.96 -0.37
CA ASP A 32 6.74 7.90 -1.14
C ASP A 32 6.51 7.70 -2.65
N ALA A 33 6.66 6.46 -3.14
CA ALA A 33 6.41 6.14 -4.55
C ALA A 33 4.96 6.43 -4.98
N TYR A 34 3.98 6.18 -4.11
CA TYR A 34 2.59 6.52 -4.37
C TYR A 34 2.38 8.04 -4.46
N PHE A 35 2.92 8.82 -3.52
CA PHE A 35 2.78 10.27 -3.52
C PHE A 35 3.49 10.94 -4.70
N GLU A 36 4.63 10.41 -5.15
CA GLU A 36 5.29 10.86 -6.38
C GLU A 36 4.40 10.71 -7.62
N VAL A 37 3.58 9.65 -7.69
CA VAL A 37 2.58 9.51 -8.76
C VAL A 37 1.47 10.55 -8.60
N VAL A 38 0.92 10.69 -7.40
CA VAL A 38 -0.16 11.66 -7.15
C VAL A 38 0.28 13.09 -7.50
N ASP A 39 1.45 13.52 -7.04
CA ASP A 39 1.98 14.87 -7.31
C ASP A 39 2.24 15.11 -8.80
N ARG A 40 2.66 14.06 -9.54
CA ARG A 40 2.94 14.16 -10.98
C ARG A 40 1.68 14.16 -11.84
N GLU A 41 0.72 13.31 -11.52
CA GLU A 41 -0.44 13.05 -12.38
C GLU A 41 -1.62 13.97 -12.08
N MET A 42 -1.75 14.47 -10.84
CA MET A 42 -2.86 15.35 -10.49
C MET A 42 -2.71 16.73 -11.17
N PRO A 43 -3.76 17.24 -11.86
CA PRO A 43 -3.69 18.51 -12.56
C PRO A 43 -3.40 19.69 -11.63
N GLU A 44 -2.77 20.73 -12.17
CA GLU A 44 -2.64 22.00 -11.47
C GLU A 44 -4.03 22.60 -11.21
N GLY A 45 -4.36 22.83 -9.94
CA GLY A 45 -5.68 23.31 -9.49
C GLY A 45 -6.64 22.22 -9.04
N ALA A 46 -6.34 20.93 -9.27
CA ALA A 46 -7.09 19.84 -8.67
C ALA A 46 -6.79 19.75 -7.16
N VAL A 47 -7.78 19.27 -6.41
CA VAL A 47 -7.65 19.02 -4.97
C VAL A 47 -7.44 17.53 -4.78
N TYR A 48 -6.43 17.18 -3.98
CA TYR A 48 -6.21 15.82 -3.51
C TYR A 48 -6.06 15.84 -1.98
N GLN A 49 -6.80 15.00 -1.28
CA GLN A 49 -6.86 14.99 0.18
C GLN A 49 -6.63 13.59 0.72
N ILE A 50 -5.68 13.49 1.65
CA ILE A 50 -5.46 12.27 2.44
C ILE A 50 -6.27 12.36 3.72
N GLY A 51 -7.24 11.47 3.87
CA GLY A 51 -8.04 11.31 5.08
C GLY A 51 -7.34 10.48 6.14
N GLN A 52 -6.85 9.29 5.78
CA GLN A 52 -6.20 8.36 6.70
C GLN A 52 -5.22 7.45 5.98
N ILE A 53 -4.11 7.13 6.65
CA ILE A 53 -3.17 6.09 6.24
C ILE A 53 -3.00 5.14 7.42
N LYS A 54 -3.25 3.85 7.19
CA LYS A 54 -3.23 2.85 8.26
C LYS A 54 -2.81 1.48 7.79
N GLU A 55 -2.31 0.68 8.72
CA GLU A 55 -2.35 -0.77 8.61
C GLU A 55 -3.80 -1.26 8.77
N LYS A 56 -4.19 -2.22 7.94
CA LYS A 56 -5.42 -2.99 8.08
C LYS A 56 -5.21 -4.39 7.49
N LEU A 57 -5.45 -5.42 8.31
CA LEU A 57 -5.35 -6.84 7.92
C LEU A 57 -3.96 -7.22 7.37
N GLY A 58 -2.90 -6.68 7.97
CA GLY A 58 -1.50 -6.90 7.62
C GLY A 58 -1.01 -6.11 6.42
N THR A 59 -1.79 -5.13 5.95
CA THR A 59 -1.52 -4.41 4.69
C THR A 59 -1.83 -2.92 4.81
N LEU A 60 -1.28 -2.12 3.92
CA LEU A 60 -1.50 -0.68 3.85
C LEU A 60 -2.90 -0.36 3.32
N ARG A 61 -3.57 0.61 3.93
CA ARG A 61 -4.76 1.27 3.39
C ARG A 61 -4.56 2.77 3.37
N ILE A 62 -4.87 3.37 2.22
CA ILE A 62 -4.87 4.81 2.01
C ILE A 62 -6.33 5.21 1.80
N TYR A 63 -6.82 6.16 2.58
CA TYR A 63 -8.15 6.73 2.41
C TYR A 63 -7.95 8.13 1.88
N ASP A 64 -8.28 8.33 0.62
CA ASP A 64 -8.09 9.57 -0.11
C ASP A 64 -9.39 10.04 -0.78
N SER A 65 -9.38 11.29 -1.23
CA SER A 65 -10.42 11.87 -2.08
C SER A 65 -9.82 12.94 -2.99
N SER A 66 -10.44 13.13 -4.15
CA SER A 66 -10.01 14.14 -5.11
C SER A 66 -11.19 14.91 -5.69
N TYR A 67 -10.92 16.12 -6.17
CA TYR A 67 -11.84 16.93 -6.97
C TYR A 67 -11.09 17.66 -8.09
N GLY A 68 -11.69 17.72 -9.29
CA GLY A 68 -11.10 18.42 -10.43
C GLY A 68 -10.05 17.59 -11.19
N GLU A 69 -10.02 16.27 -10.95
CA GLU A 69 -9.21 15.31 -11.69
C GLU A 69 -9.60 15.16 -13.17
N THR A 70 -8.66 14.69 -13.98
CA THR A 70 -8.93 14.16 -15.32
C THR A 70 -9.03 12.64 -15.30
N TRP A 71 -9.68 12.05 -16.30
CA TRP A 71 -9.75 10.58 -16.45
C TRP A 71 -8.36 9.90 -16.44
N ALA A 72 -7.36 10.51 -17.06
CA ALA A 72 -5.99 9.99 -17.06
C ALA A 72 -5.39 10.00 -15.64
N SER A 73 -5.61 11.08 -14.88
CA SER A 73 -5.12 11.21 -13.49
C SER A 73 -5.77 10.17 -12.58
N VAL A 74 -7.09 9.98 -12.70
CA VAL A 74 -7.84 8.95 -11.94
C VAL A 74 -7.24 7.59 -12.19
N LYS A 75 -7.00 7.23 -13.46
CA LYS A 75 -6.45 5.93 -13.82
C LYS A 75 -5.08 5.72 -13.19
N ALA A 76 -4.15 6.65 -13.38
CA ALA A 76 -2.79 6.54 -12.89
C ALA A 76 -2.72 6.50 -11.35
N VAL A 77 -3.49 7.34 -10.66
CA VAL A 77 -3.57 7.35 -9.20
C VAL A 77 -4.22 6.08 -8.66
N THR A 78 -5.27 5.56 -9.31
CA THR A 78 -5.90 4.30 -8.91
C THR A 78 -4.94 3.11 -9.06
N GLU A 79 -4.16 3.07 -10.14
CA GLU A 79 -3.14 2.05 -10.35
C GLU A 79 -2.03 2.14 -9.28
N ALA A 80 -1.54 3.35 -8.98
CA ALA A 80 -0.56 3.56 -7.92
C ALA A 80 -1.09 3.18 -6.53
N HIS A 81 -2.38 3.45 -6.26
CA HIS A 81 -3.02 3.04 -5.02
C HIS A 81 -3.04 1.52 -4.89
N ARG A 82 -3.46 0.79 -5.94
CA ARG A 82 -3.45 -0.69 -5.95
C ARG A 82 -2.04 -1.24 -5.76
N LEU A 83 -1.04 -0.66 -6.42
CA LEU A 83 0.36 -1.06 -6.25
C LEU A 83 0.84 -0.82 -4.82
N ALA A 84 0.46 0.30 -4.19
CA ALA A 84 0.85 0.59 -2.81
C ALA A 84 0.28 -0.47 -1.83
N GLU A 85 -0.99 -0.84 -1.98
CA GLU A 85 -1.58 -1.91 -1.18
C GLU A 85 -0.90 -3.26 -1.46
N ALA A 86 -0.70 -3.62 -2.73
CA ALA A 86 -0.10 -4.89 -3.11
C ALA A 86 1.35 -5.02 -2.65
N ARG A 87 2.18 -3.98 -2.80
CA ARG A 87 3.56 -3.95 -2.30
C ARG A 87 3.62 -4.17 -0.78
N SER A 88 2.69 -3.58 -0.04
CA SER A 88 2.66 -3.72 1.43
C SER A 88 2.42 -5.15 1.88
N TYR A 89 1.78 -5.97 1.03
CA TYR A 89 1.54 -7.39 1.24
C TYR A 89 2.82 -8.23 1.24
N HIS A 90 3.90 -7.72 0.65
CA HIS A 90 5.18 -8.40 0.49
C HIS A 90 6.33 -7.66 1.19
N THR A 91 6.03 -6.59 1.93
CA THR A 91 7.02 -5.70 2.53
C THR A 91 6.86 -5.65 4.03
N CYS A 92 7.93 -5.92 4.77
CA CYS A 92 7.93 -5.85 6.23
C CYS A 92 7.55 -4.44 6.70
N GLU A 93 6.49 -4.36 7.51
CA GLU A 93 5.97 -3.08 8.00
C GLU A 93 6.96 -2.28 8.85
N TYR A 94 7.93 -2.94 9.50
CA TYR A 94 8.91 -2.28 10.38
C TYR A 94 10.15 -1.76 9.64
N CYS A 95 10.72 -2.54 8.71
CA CYS A 95 12.01 -2.22 8.11
C CYS A 95 12.01 -2.06 6.58
N GLY A 96 10.90 -2.35 5.90
CA GLY A 96 10.78 -2.21 4.45
C GLY A 96 11.51 -3.28 3.63
N LEU A 97 12.16 -4.25 4.27
CA LEU A 97 12.71 -5.44 3.60
C LEU A 97 11.59 -6.43 3.22
N PRO A 98 11.85 -7.42 2.35
CA PRO A 98 10.87 -8.45 2.03
C PRO A 98 10.26 -9.09 3.29
N GLY A 99 8.94 -9.13 3.33
CA GLY A 99 8.14 -9.64 4.44
C GLY A 99 7.17 -10.73 3.99
N VAL A 100 6.68 -11.49 4.96
CA VAL A 100 5.69 -12.55 4.75
C VAL A 100 4.41 -12.17 5.49
N TRP A 101 3.29 -12.23 4.79
CA TRP A 101 1.98 -12.05 5.41
C TRP A 101 1.71 -13.19 6.40
N SER A 102 1.46 -12.80 7.64
CA SER A 102 1.53 -13.67 8.81
C SER A 102 0.45 -13.30 9.82
N SER A 103 0.17 -14.21 10.75
CA SER A 103 -0.74 -14.01 11.87
C SER A 103 0.02 -14.09 13.18
N ARG A 104 -0.04 -13.02 13.97
CA ARG A 104 0.43 -12.99 15.34
C ARG A 104 -0.78 -13.03 16.26
N ARG A 105 -1.15 -14.24 16.71
CA ARG A 105 -2.33 -14.48 17.56
C ARG A 105 -3.63 -13.89 17.00
N GLY A 106 -3.83 -14.00 15.69
CA GLY A 106 -5.02 -13.48 14.99
C GLY A 106 -4.88 -12.02 14.54
N TYR A 107 -3.81 -11.32 14.91
CA TYR A 107 -3.45 -10.03 14.31
C TYR A 107 -2.65 -10.27 13.04
N LEU A 108 -3.24 -9.93 11.89
CA LEU A 108 -2.59 -10.05 10.60
C LEU A 108 -1.54 -8.96 10.42
N THR A 109 -0.36 -9.32 9.91
CA THR A 109 0.83 -8.47 9.81
C THR A 109 1.69 -8.95 8.65
N THR A 110 2.43 -8.05 7.99
CA THR A 110 3.45 -8.44 7.00
C THR A 110 4.83 -8.12 7.57
N VAL A 111 5.61 -9.15 7.88
CA VAL A 111 6.90 -9.01 8.60
C VAL A 111 7.97 -9.94 8.08
N CYS A 112 9.23 -9.51 8.15
CA CYS A 112 10.38 -10.38 7.93
C CYS A 112 10.66 -11.24 9.19
N ALA A 113 11.56 -12.21 9.06
CA ALA A 113 11.95 -13.10 10.16
C ALA A 113 12.44 -12.34 11.42
N ASP A 114 13.17 -11.24 11.23
CA ASP A 114 13.73 -10.43 12.32
C ASP A 114 12.65 -9.67 13.10
N HIS A 115 11.57 -9.26 12.43
CA HIS A 115 10.43 -8.57 13.03
C HIS A 115 9.23 -9.50 13.30
N ALA A 116 9.43 -10.82 13.18
CA ALA A 116 8.37 -11.78 13.39
C ALA A 116 7.92 -11.84 14.86
N VAL A 117 8.78 -11.51 15.83
CA VAL A 117 8.46 -11.57 17.26
C VAL A 117 8.24 -10.18 17.85
N VAL A 118 7.06 -9.94 18.40
CA VAL A 118 6.74 -8.73 19.19
C VAL A 118 6.08 -9.17 20.48
N ASP A 119 6.49 -8.60 21.61
CA ASP A 119 6.00 -8.93 22.96
C ASP A 119 6.04 -10.43 23.29
N GLY A 120 7.05 -11.15 22.76
CA GLY A 120 7.22 -12.59 22.95
C GLY A 120 6.31 -13.47 22.08
N TYR A 121 5.50 -12.89 21.19
CA TYR A 121 4.64 -13.62 20.27
C TYR A 121 5.18 -13.57 18.84
N ARG A 122 5.46 -14.75 18.28
CA ARG A 122 5.86 -14.90 16.88
C ARG A 122 4.64 -14.78 15.96
N ALA A 123 4.81 -14.06 14.86
CA ALA A 123 3.91 -14.08 13.72
C ALA A 123 4.23 -15.32 12.89
N GLU A 124 3.23 -16.17 12.68
CA GLU A 124 3.36 -17.37 11.86
C GLU A 124 2.84 -17.07 10.44
N PRO A 125 3.58 -17.44 9.38
CA PRO A 125 3.11 -17.28 8.01
C PRO A 125 1.70 -17.85 7.81
N VAL A 126 0.85 -17.10 7.12
CA VAL A 126 -0.48 -17.56 6.69
C VAL A 126 -0.41 -17.77 5.19
N GLU A 127 -1.02 -18.84 4.69
CA GLU A 127 -1.17 -18.98 3.24
C GLU A 127 -1.92 -17.77 2.70
N SER A 128 -1.23 -17.05 1.83
CA SER A 128 -1.78 -15.91 1.13
C SER A 128 -1.83 -16.19 -0.36
N GLU A 129 -3.00 -16.03 -0.96
CA GLU A 129 -3.06 -15.74 -2.38
C GLU A 129 -2.40 -14.37 -2.66
N SER A 130 -1.82 -14.19 -3.84
CA SER A 130 -1.35 -12.88 -4.28
C SER A 130 -2.49 -11.86 -4.24
N TYR A 131 -2.18 -10.57 -4.04
CA TYR A 131 -3.19 -9.52 -4.14
C TYR A 131 -3.85 -9.59 -5.53
N THR A 132 -5.17 -9.77 -5.56
CA THR A 132 -5.95 -9.80 -6.81
C THR A 132 -7.03 -8.74 -6.81
N TYR A 133 -7.37 -8.22 -7.98
CA TYR A 133 -8.56 -7.41 -8.17
C TYR A 133 -9.22 -7.70 -9.52
N ARG A 134 -10.49 -7.32 -9.65
CA ARG A 134 -11.26 -7.38 -10.88
C ARG A 134 -11.50 -5.98 -11.41
N ASP A 135 -11.15 -5.71 -12.65
CA ASP A 135 -11.37 -4.41 -13.27
C ASP A 135 -12.81 -4.21 -13.77
N ASP A 136 -13.12 -3.01 -14.28
CA ASP A 136 -14.46 -2.66 -14.76
C ASP A 136 -14.88 -3.45 -16.02
N ALA A 137 -13.91 -4.00 -16.77
CA ALA A 137 -14.17 -4.90 -17.90
C ALA A 137 -14.42 -6.35 -17.43
N GLY A 138 -14.31 -6.60 -16.13
CA GLY A 138 -14.51 -7.90 -15.51
C GLY A 138 -13.30 -8.82 -15.60
N VAL A 139 -12.13 -8.32 -16.00
CA VAL A 139 -10.87 -9.07 -16.11
C VAL A 139 -10.19 -9.12 -14.74
N TRP A 140 -9.68 -10.29 -14.38
CA TRP A 140 -8.92 -10.49 -13.15
C TRP A 140 -7.44 -10.19 -13.36
N HIS A 141 -6.87 -9.56 -12.34
CA HIS A 141 -5.46 -9.23 -12.28
C HIS A 141 -4.88 -9.72 -10.96
N ARG A 142 -3.67 -10.27 -10.99
CA ARG A 142 -2.86 -10.60 -9.81
C ARG A 142 -1.62 -9.73 -9.78
N TYR A 143 -1.18 -9.35 -8.59
CA TYR A 143 0.11 -8.69 -8.41
C TYR A 143 1.24 -9.72 -8.58
N ASP A 144 2.23 -9.38 -9.39
CA ASP A 144 3.48 -10.11 -9.55
C ASP A 144 4.61 -9.33 -8.83
N PRO A 145 5.14 -9.85 -7.71
CA PRO A 145 6.15 -9.15 -6.93
C PRO A 145 7.51 -9.08 -7.62
N ASP A 146 7.80 -9.98 -8.57
CA ASP A 146 9.09 -9.99 -9.28
C ASP A 146 9.15 -8.85 -10.32
N ASP A 147 8.03 -8.57 -10.99
CA ASP A 147 7.90 -7.50 -11.99
C ASP A 147 7.36 -6.19 -11.41
N ASP A 148 6.95 -6.18 -10.13
CA ASP A 148 6.26 -5.05 -9.46
C ASP A 148 5.09 -4.50 -10.30
N ALA A 149 4.28 -5.43 -10.82
CA ALA A 149 3.23 -5.13 -11.78
C ALA A 149 1.99 -6.01 -11.59
N PHE A 150 0.85 -5.52 -12.06
CA PHE A 150 -0.35 -6.35 -12.18
C PHE A 150 -0.34 -7.07 -13.53
N VAL A 151 -0.53 -8.39 -13.48
CA VAL A 151 -0.66 -9.24 -14.66
C VAL A 151 -2.04 -9.86 -14.70
N THR A 152 -2.59 -10.04 -15.90
CA THR A 152 -3.87 -10.74 -16.09
C THR A 152 -3.81 -12.14 -15.48
N SER A 153 -4.88 -12.54 -14.78
CA SER A 153 -5.00 -13.83 -14.14
C SER A 153 -6.37 -14.47 -14.37
N GLU A 154 -6.47 -15.75 -14.05
CA GLU A 154 -7.76 -16.41 -13.85
C GLU A 154 -8.46 -15.87 -12.59
N PRO A 155 -9.79 -16.04 -12.45
CA PRO A 155 -10.49 -15.75 -11.21
C PRO A 155 -9.90 -16.54 -10.03
N PRO A 156 -9.68 -15.90 -8.87
CA PRO A 156 -9.20 -16.57 -7.67
C PRO A 156 -10.25 -17.57 -7.16
N GLU A 157 -9.82 -18.56 -6.37
CA GLU A 157 -10.69 -19.69 -5.99
C GLU A 157 -11.92 -19.25 -5.18
N TRP A 158 -11.77 -18.25 -4.31
CA TRP A 158 -12.85 -17.70 -3.50
C TRP A 158 -13.90 -16.92 -4.32
N ALA A 159 -13.60 -16.58 -5.58
CA ALA A 159 -14.49 -15.84 -6.47
C ALA A 159 -15.29 -16.74 -7.43
N ARG A 160 -15.11 -18.07 -7.34
CA ARG A 160 -15.81 -19.07 -8.16
C ARG A 160 -17.17 -19.46 -7.59
#